data_AF-A0A1V4HN85-F1
#
_entry.id   AF-A0A1V4HN85-F1
#
_cell.length_a   1.000
_cell.length_b   1.000
_cell.length_c   1.000
_cell.angle_alpha   90.00
_cell.angle_beta   90.00
_cell.angle_gamma   90.00
#
_symmetry.space_group_name_H-M   'P 1'
#
loop_
_entity.id
_entity.type
_entity.pdbx_description
1 polymer ?
#
loop_
_entity_poly.entity_id
_entity_poly.type
_entity_poly.pdbx_seq_one_letter_code
_entity_poly.pdbx_strand_id
1 'polypeptide(L)'
;MSSLLACSGGALLVIHAAQSAGFTRSEIVTWMFAVYFIGGLLNLAMTLKFKIPFGGAHSITAIAFLTSTVVQYSIHELAAGFILSGLIIALLGFTGLFHKVLNAIPKPFIDALLAGLILNYVVKIVPAVKDMPIVGLLAILGFFITRISSRKIPPFMGVLVFGIAGLLLSYHFPQMQHTGIIVPLPVMPAFTMKALVSIAIPISILIVSNDIAVALAALKNNGYHPPVNKTLIFSGLFSSAAGLFSGHAANIGGMMSALCSGEDAGPRDQRIWAAIVSGTLVALFGLFAWLIIDIIELLPSSFVAIITGFSLVGVLMNSLQFAFSDINFKFSTLFTFIIAISNITLLGISSPIWALAVGVATAKLFGEKKSPA
;
A
#
# COMPACT_ATOMS: atom_id res chain seq x y z
N MET A 1 -9.47 8.87 1.42
CA MET A 1 -9.33 7.40 1.56
C MET A 1 -7.92 6.96 1.20
N SER A 2 -7.49 7.11 -0.05
CA SER A 2 -6.15 6.64 -0.51
C SER A 2 -4.98 7.17 0.34
N SER A 3 -4.89 8.48 0.60
CA SER A 3 -3.85 9.06 1.44
C SER A 3 -3.91 8.56 2.89
N LEU A 4 -5.09 8.51 3.50
CA LEU A 4 -5.31 8.01 4.87
C LEU A 4 -4.84 6.56 5.05
N LEU A 5 -5.08 5.71 4.04
CA LEU A 5 -4.59 4.32 4.05
C LEU A 5 -3.06 4.28 4.17
N ALA A 6 -2.36 5.08 3.37
CA ALA A 6 -0.90 5.11 3.37
C ALA A 6 -0.32 5.75 4.64
N CYS A 7 -0.97 6.81 5.14
CA CYS A 7 -0.46 7.68 6.18
C CYS A 7 -0.83 7.25 7.61
N SER A 8 -1.46 6.09 7.79
CA SER A 8 -1.91 5.60 9.10
C SER A 8 -1.13 4.36 9.53
N GLY A 9 -1.59 3.15 9.17
CA GLY A 9 -0.95 1.90 9.60
C GLY A 9 0.49 1.74 9.12
N GLY A 10 0.78 2.20 7.90
CA GLY A 10 2.15 2.18 7.35
C GLY A 10 3.13 3.07 8.14
N ALA A 11 2.66 4.23 8.59
CA ALA A 11 3.48 5.19 9.34
C ALA A 11 3.90 4.61 10.69
N LEU A 12 2.95 3.98 11.40
CA LEU A 12 3.22 3.30 12.67
C LEU A 12 4.28 2.19 12.52
N LEU A 13 4.24 1.42 11.43
CA LEU A 13 5.24 0.39 11.18
C LEU A 13 6.64 0.96 10.92
N VAL A 14 6.74 2.09 10.21
CA VAL A 14 8.03 2.77 9.99
C VAL A 14 8.60 3.27 11.32
N ILE A 15 7.76 3.93 12.12
CA ILE A 15 8.15 4.44 13.45
C ILE A 15 8.63 3.28 14.33
N HIS A 16 7.84 2.20 14.42
CA HIS A 16 8.16 1.05 15.25
C HIS A 16 9.45 0.34 14.82
N ALA A 17 9.62 0.12 13.51
CA ALA A 17 10.84 -0.49 12.98
C ALA A 17 12.07 0.37 13.30
N ALA A 18 12.01 1.68 13.08
CA ALA A 18 13.11 2.58 13.36
C ALA A 18 13.43 2.66 14.88
N GLN A 19 12.41 2.72 15.74
CA GLN A 19 12.58 2.67 17.19
C GLN A 19 13.23 1.36 17.66
N SER A 20 12.81 0.22 17.09
CA SER A 20 13.41 -1.08 17.40
C SER A 20 14.88 -1.18 17.02
N ALA A 21 15.30 -0.45 15.98
CA ALA A 21 16.69 -0.32 15.54
C ALA A 21 17.49 0.72 16.35
N GLY A 22 16.87 1.38 17.34
CA GLY A 22 17.52 2.42 18.15
C GLY A 22 17.77 3.73 17.42
N PHE A 23 17.01 4.01 16.34
CA PHE A 23 17.19 5.24 15.57
C PHE A 23 16.76 6.46 16.36
N THR A 24 17.53 7.54 16.22
CA THR A 24 17.21 8.84 16.79
C THR A 24 15.95 9.41 16.16
N ARG A 25 15.28 10.33 16.87
CA ARG A 25 14.11 11.03 16.34
C ARG A 25 14.38 11.68 14.98
N SER A 26 15.58 12.23 14.78
CA SER A 26 15.97 12.86 13.52
C SER A 26 16.03 11.88 12.34
N GLU A 27 16.47 10.65 12.59
CA GLU A 27 16.51 9.59 11.59
C GLU A 27 15.11 9.06 11.27
N ILE A 28 14.22 8.95 12.27
CA ILE A 28 12.82 8.58 12.05
C ILE A 28 12.11 9.63 11.18
N VAL A 29 12.28 10.92 11.50
CA VAL A 29 11.74 12.03 10.69
C VAL A 29 12.28 11.98 9.27
N THR A 30 13.58 11.75 9.12
CA THR A 30 14.24 11.66 7.82
C THR A 30 13.68 10.50 7.00
N TRP A 31 13.54 9.32 7.60
CA TRP A 31 12.95 8.15 6.94
C TRP A 31 11.49 8.42 6.53
N MET A 32 10.67 8.93 7.45
CA MET A 32 9.27 9.28 7.19
C MET A 32 9.14 10.30 6.05
N PHE A 33 9.94 11.37 6.07
CA PHE A 33 10.02 12.32 4.97
C PHE A 33 10.36 11.61 3.67
N ALA A 34 11.41 10.78 3.66
CA ALA A 34 11.87 10.09 2.46
C ALA A 34 10.74 9.31 1.79
N VAL A 35 10.06 8.45 2.55
CA VAL A 35 9.10 7.50 1.97
C VAL A 35 7.75 8.14 1.63
N TYR A 36 7.33 9.17 2.37
CA TYR A 36 6.06 9.86 2.12
C TYR A 36 6.20 11.06 1.18
N PHE A 37 7.19 11.92 1.36
CA PHE A 37 7.37 13.08 0.48
C PHE A 37 7.74 12.64 -0.93
N ILE A 38 8.78 11.81 -1.08
CA ILE A 38 9.22 11.32 -2.39
C ILE A 38 8.16 10.38 -3.00
N GLY A 39 7.49 9.55 -2.18
CA GLY A 39 6.36 8.72 -2.62
C GLY A 39 5.17 9.53 -3.13
N GLY A 40 4.81 10.62 -2.45
CA GLY A 40 3.77 11.56 -2.88
C GLY A 40 4.14 12.28 -4.17
N LEU A 41 5.40 12.70 -4.31
CA LEU A 41 5.92 13.28 -5.55
C LEU A 41 5.91 12.28 -6.71
N LEU A 42 6.27 11.01 -6.49
CA LEU A 42 6.14 9.96 -7.50
C LEU A 42 4.70 9.83 -7.98
N ASN A 43 3.76 9.74 -7.04
CA ASN A 43 2.34 9.64 -7.33
C ASN A 43 1.88 10.80 -8.21
N LEU A 44 2.18 12.04 -7.82
CA LEU A 44 1.87 13.24 -8.60
C LEU A 44 2.51 13.20 -9.99
N ALA A 45 3.81 12.91 -10.06
CA ALA A 45 4.55 12.87 -11.31
C ALA A 45 3.97 11.85 -12.30
N MET A 46 3.68 10.62 -11.83
CA MET A 46 3.08 9.59 -12.66
C MET A 46 1.67 9.94 -13.10
N THR A 47 0.84 10.41 -12.17
CA THR A 47 -0.54 10.80 -12.45
C THR A 47 -0.62 11.92 -13.48
N LEU A 48 0.18 12.97 -13.32
CA LEU A 48 0.18 14.12 -14.21
C LEU A 48 0.77 13.80 -15.59
N LYS A 49 1.82 12.95 -15.63
CA LYS A 49 2.52 12.57 -16.87
C LYS A 49 1.69 11.62 -17.74
N PHE A 50 1.04 10.64 -17.15
CA PHE A 50 0.32 9.59 -17.89
C PHE A 50 -1.19 9.82 -17.94
N LYS A 51 -1.72 10.79 -17.19
CA LYS A 51 -3.17 11.06 -17.08
C LYS A 51 -3.96 9.81 -16.64
N ILE A 52 -3.36 9.03 -15.76
CA ILE A 52 -3.94 7.82 -15.14
C ILE A 52 -3.91 8.05 -13.62
N PRO A 53 -4.97 7.71 -12.87
CA PRO A 53 -5.05 7.94 -11.42
C PRO A 53 -4.16 6.96 -10.64
N PHE A 54 -2.84 7.14 -10.72
CA PHE A 54 -1.90 6.37 -9.94
C PHE A 54 -2.04 6.71 -8.45
N GLY A 55 -1.86 5.72 -7.57
CA GLY A 55 -1.76 5.93 -6.13
C GLY A 55 -0.46 5.33 -5.64
N GLY A 56 0.35 6.10 -4.91
CA GLY A 56 1.67 5.67 -4.45
C GLY A 56 2.14 6.41 -3.20
N ALA A 57 3.01 5.74 -2.45
CA ALA A 57 3.66 6.18 -1.22
C ALA A 57 4.86 5.24 -0.97
N HIS A 58 4.86 4.54 0.16
CA HIS A 58 5.86 3.56 0.56
C HIS A 58 5.31 2.12 0.52
N SER A 59 6.17 1.13 0.77
CA SER A 59 5.76 -0.29 0.80
C SER A 59 5.50 -0.76 2.23
N ILE A 60 4.23 -1.01 2.55
CA ILE A 60 3.82 -1.56 3.86
C ILE A 60 4.45 -2.95 4.07
N THR A 61 4.50 -3.77 3.02
CA THR A 61 5.06 -5.13 3.14
C THR A 61 6.58 -5.13 3.28
N ALA A 62 7.28 -4.18 2.64
CA ALA A 62 8.73 -4.08 2.81
C ALA A 62 9.10 -3.61 4.23
N ILE A 63 8.37 -2.65 4.80
CA ILE A 63 8.64 -2.21 6.18
C ILE A 63 8.27 -3.30 7.21
N ALA A 64 7.21 -4.08 6.96
CA ALA A 64 6.88 -5.23 7.81
C ALA A 64 8.01 -6.27 7.80
N PHE A 65 8.59 -6.58 6.64
CA PHE A 65 9.77 -7.44 6.53
C PHE A 65 10.99 -6.86 7.27
N LEU A 66 11.19 -5.54 7.17
CA LEU A 66 12.28 -4.85 7.87
C LEU A 66 12.09 -4.86 9.38
N THR A 67 10.87 -4.87 9.91
CA THR A 67 10.63 -4.83 11.36
C THR A 67 11.35 -5.96 12.10
N SER A 68 11.51 -7.13 11.48
CA SER A 68 12.26 -8.27 12.07
C SER A 68 13.76 -8.29 11.76
N THR A 69 14.26 -7.46 10.84
CA THR A 69 15.64 -7.55 10.31
C THR A 69 16.44 -6.26 10.46
N VAL A 70 15.79 -5.11 10.61
CA VAL A 70 16.38 -3.77 10.64
C VAL A 70 17.45 -3.61 11.71
N VAL A 71 17.27 -4.25 12.87
CA VAL A 71 18.20 -4.23 14.01
C VAL A 71 19.58 -4.82 13.70
N GLN A 72 19.71 -5.56 12.60
CA GLN A 72 20.96 -6.24 12.20
C GLN A 72 21.84 -5.41 11.27
N TYR A 73 21.44 -4.17 10.97
CA TYR A 73 22.06 -3.31 9.97
C TYR A 73 22.17 -1.88 10.49
N SER A 74 23.25 -1.21 10.11
CA SER A 74 23.36 0.24 10.30
C SER A 74 22.42 1.00 9.34
N ILE A 75 22.06 2.23 9.69
CA ILE A 75 21.28 3.12 8.81
C ILE A 75 21.96 3.33 7.44
N HIS A 76 23.31 3.31 7.40
CA HIS A 76 24.09 3.43 6.18
C HIS A 76 23.97 2.19 5.27
N GLU A 77 23.98 0.99 5.84
CA GLU A 77 23.75 -0.25 5.09
C GLU A 77 22.30 -0.36 4.60
N LEU A 78 21.34 0.09 5.40
CA LEU A 78 19.92 0.18 5.02
C LEU A 78 19.73 1.13 3.84
N ALA A 79 20.29 2.33 3.91
CA ALA A 79 20.29 3.30 2.81
C ALA A 79 20.84 2.68 1.51
N ALA A 80 21.99 2.00 1.57
CA ALA A 80 22.56 1.30 0.42
C ALA A 80 21.65 0.19 -0.11
N GLY A 81 21.09 -0.65 0.77
CA GLY A 81 20.15 -1.71 0.41
C GLY A 81 18.90 -1.17 -0.28
N PHE A 82 18.34 -0.07 0.20
CA PHE A 82 17.15 0.57 -0.38
C PHE A 82 17.45 1.21 -1.74
N ILE A 83 18.60 1.87 -1.89
CA ILE A 83 19.08 2.40 -3.17
C ILE A 83 19.17 1.27 -4.19
N LEU A 84 19.87 0.18 -3.84
CA LEU A 84 20.06 -0.99 -4.70
C LEU A 84 18.73 -1.65 -5.04
N SER A 85 17.78 -1.72 -4.09
CA SER A 85 16.45 -2.26 -4.34
C SER A 85 15.71 -1.49 -5.43
N GLY A 86 15.70 -0.16 -5.34
CA GLY A 86 15.12 0.71 -6.37
C GLY A 86 15.80 0.53 -7.74
N LEU A 87 17.12 0.36 -7.77
CA LEU A 87 17.87 0.12 -9.00
C LEU A 87 17.50 -1.23 -9.63
N ILE A 88 17.37 -2.29 -8.83
CA ILE A 88 16.92 -3.61 -9.31
C ILE A 88 15.52 -3.49 -9.95
N ILE A 89 14.59 -2.78 -9.31
CA ILE A 89 13.24 -2.55 -9.84
C ILE A 89 13.29 -1.78 -11.16
N ALA A 90 14.11 -0.72 -11.24
CA ALA A 90 14.27 0.06 -12.45
C ALA A 90 14.85 -0.78 -13.60
N LEU A 91 15.88 -1.59 -13.32
CA LEU A 91 16.48 -2.53 -14.27
C LEU A 91 15.44 -3.53 -14.79
N LEU A 92 14.62 -4.12 -13.92
CA LEU A 92 13.51 -4.98 -14.35
C LEU A 92 12.55 -4.25 -15.30
N GLY A 93 12.26 -2.98 -15.04
CA GLY A 93 11.47 -2.14 -15.94
C GLY A 93 12.10 -1.96 -17.32
N PHE A 94 13.42 -1.75 -17.40
CA PHE A 94 14.15 -1.64 -18.67
C PHE A 94 14.16 -2.95 -19.48
N THR A 95 14.23 -4.12 -18.82
CA THR A 95 14.20 -5.41 -19.53
C THR A 95 12.85 -5.73 -20.18
N GLY A 96 11.75 -5.17 -19.65
CA GLY A 96 10.40 -5.48 -20.09
C GLY A 96 9.92 -6.90 -19.76
N LEU A 97 10.68 -7.68 -19.00
CA LEU A 97 10.34 -9.06 -18.65
C LEU A 97 9.02 -9.13 -17.86
N PHE A 98 8.84 -8.23 -16.90
CA PHE A 98 7.66 -8.19 -16.05
C PHE A 98 6.36 -7.90 -16.83
N HIS A 99 6.43 -7.07 -17.87
CA HIS A 99 5.27 -6.78 -18.72
C HIS A 99 4.70 -8.03 -19.39
N LYS A 100 5.57 -8.92 -19.88
CA LYS A 100 5.17 -10.18 -20.51
C LYS A 100 4.45 -11.09 -19.52
N VAL A 101 4.98 -11.20 -18.30
CA VAL A 101 4.37 -12.01 -17.23
C VAL A 101 2.98 -11.46 -16.87
N LEU A 102 2.87 -10.16 -16.60
CA LEU A 102 1.60 -9.56 -16.16
C LEU A 102 0.50 -9.67 -17.22
N ASN A 103 0.83 -9.60 -18.51
CA ASN A 103 -0.17 -9.72 -19.58
C ASN A 103 -0.65 -11.16 -19.82
N ALA A 104 0.10 -12.17 -19.35
CA ALA A 104 -0.28 -13.56 -19.48
C ALA A 104 -1.33 -14.01 -18.44
N ILE A 105 -1.63 -13.18 -17.44
CA ILE A 105 -2.47 -13.53 -16.30
C ILE A 105 -3.93 -13.17 -16.59
N PRO A 106 -4.87 -14.14 -16.52
CA PRO A 106 -6.29 -13.87 -16.65
C PRO A 106 -6.80 -12.84 -15.64
N LYS A 107 -7.71 -11.96 -16.09
CA LYS A 107 -8.32 -10.90 -15.27
C LYS A 107 -8.96 -11.44 -13.96
N PRO A 108 -9.71 -12.55 -13.95
CA PRO A 108 -10.28 -13.10 -12.71
C PRO A 108 -9.24 -13.38 -11.61
N PHE A 109 -8.01 -13.78 -11.96
CA PHE A 109 -6.96 -14.05 -10.98
C PHE A 109 -6.41 -12.76 -10.37
N ILE A 110 -6.34 -11.71 -11.19
CA ILE A 110 -5.95 -10.37 -10.74
C ILE A 110 -7.01 -9.82 -9.75
N ASP A 111 -8.29 -9.94 -10.09
CA ASP A 111 -9.39 -9.56 -9.19
C ASP A 111 -9.39 -10.38 -7.89
N ALA A 112 -9.16 -11.71 -7.99
CA ALA A 112 -9.05 -12.60 -6.84
C ALA A 112 -7.88 -12.25 -5.92
N LEU A 113 -6.72 -11.93 -6.51
CA LEU A 113 -5.56 -11.45 -5.78
C LEU A 113 -5.89 -10.18 -4.99
N LEU A 114 -6.48 -9.19 -5.65
CA LEU A 114 -6.85 -7.92 -5.02
C LEU A 114 -7.87 -8.13 -3.88
N ALA A 115 -8.89 -8.94 -4.12
CA ALA A 115 -9.88 -9.29 -3.12
C ALA A 115 -9.25 -9.94 -1.88
N GLY A 116 -8.34 -10.91 -2.06
CA GLY A 116 -7.70 -11.60 -0.95
C GLY A 116 -6.77 -10.71 -0.13
N LEU A 117 -6.01 -9.84 -0.80
CA LEU A 117 -5.15 -8.87 -0.13
C LEU A 117 -5.95 -7.83 0.65
N ILE A 118 -7.06 -7.34 0.10
CA ILE A 118 -7.92 -6.37 0.77
C ILE A 118 -8.65 -7.00 1.96
N LEU A 119 -9.08 -8.26 1.83
CA LEU A 119 -9.80 -8.96 2.90
C LEU A 119 -9.00 -8.95 4.21
N ASN A 120 -7.67 -9.11 4.15
CA ASN A 120 -6.77 -9.04 5.30
C ASN A 120 -6.86 -7.75 6.12
N TYR A 121 -7.30 -6.64 5.51
CA TYR A 121 -7.54 -5.37 6.19
C TYR A 121 -8.97 -5.24 6.68
N VAL A 122 -9.95 -5.69 5.89
CA VAL A 122 -11.38 -5.58 6.23
C VAL A 122 -11.74 -6.48 7.41
N VAL A 123 -11.19 -7.70 7.49
CA VAL A 123 -11.49 -8.62 8.60
C VAL A 123 -10.99 -8.09 9.95
N LYS A 124 -9.98 -7.22 9.96
CA LYS A 124 -9.43 -6.61 11.19
C LYS A 124 -10.38 -5.62 11.85
N ILE A 125 -11.46 -5.19 11.17
CA ILE A 125 -12.51 -4.36 11.78
C ILE A 125 -13.12 -5.08 12.99
N VAL A 126 -13.42 -6.38 12.87
CA VAL A 126 -14.14 -7.13 13.91
C VAL A 126 -13.40 -7.15 15.26
N PRO A 127 -12.13 -7.62 15.34
CA PRO A 127 -11.38 -7.56 16.59
C PRO A 127 -11.16 -6.11 17.05
N ALA A 128 -10.92 -5.17 16.15
CA ALA A 128 -10.71 -3.77 16.54
C ALA A 128 -11.95 -3.10 17.15
N VAL A 129 -13.15 -3.44 16.67
CA VAL A 129 -14.43 -3.02 17.28
C VAL A 129 -14.61 -3.65 18.66
N LYS A 130 -14.18 -4.91 18.86
CA LYS A 130 -14.17 -5.54 20.19
C LYS A 130 -13.24 -4.81 21.15
N ASP A 131 -12.06 -4.41 20.69
CA ASP A 131 -11.07 -3.69 21.51
C ASP A 131 -11.51 -2.25 21.82
N MET A 132 -12.23 -1.60 20.89
CA MET A 132 -12.73 -0.23 21.05
C MET A 132 -14.23 -0.12 20.74
N PRO A 133 -15.13 -0.61 21.63
CA PRO A 133 -16.56 -0.73 21.33
C PRO A 133 -17.25 0.58 20.97
N ILE A 134 -16.94 1.67 21.70
CA ILE A 134 -17.55 2.99 21.46
C ILE A 134 -17.14 3.55 20.10
N VAL A 135 -15.84 3.47 19.78
CA VAL A 135 -15.30 3.88 18.48
C VAL A 135 -15.93 3.07 17.35
N GLY A 136 -15.95 1.74 17.51
CA GLY A 136 -16.50 0.83 16.53
C GLY A 136 -17.99 1.05 16.28
N LEU A 137 -18.79 1.18 17.34
CA LEU A 137 -20.22 1.46 17.25
C LEU A 137 -20.49 2.77 16.52
N LEU A 138 -19.80 3.85 16.90
CA LEU A 138 -19.99 5.16 16.26
C LEU A 138 -19.52 5.15 14.80
N ALA A 139 -18.41 4.50 14.49
CA ALA A 139 -17.94 4.32 13.11
C ALA A 139 -18.99 3.58 12.24
N ILE A 140 -19.58 2.50 12.76
CA ILE A 140 -20.65 1.74 12.11
C ILE A 140 -21.89 2.61 11.90
N LEU A 141 -22.31 3.35 12.93
CA LEU A 141 -23.45 4.29 12.82
C LEU A 141 -23.18 5.37 11.77
N GLY A 142 -21.99 5.95 11.77
CA GLY A 142 -21.57 6.94 10.78
C GLY A 142 -21.65 6.41 9.35
N PHE A 143 -21.24 5.16 9.13
CA PHE A 143 -21.39 4.48 7.83
C PHE A 143 -22.86 4.43 7.39
N PHE A 144 -23.74 3.89 8.24
CA PHE A 144 -25.16 3.72 7.91
C PHE A 144 -25.89 5.05 7.75
N ILE A 145 -25.69 5.99 8.68
CA ILE A 145 -26.32 7.32 8.64
C ILE A 145 -25.94 8.04 7.34
N THR A 146 -24.65 8.04 6.98
CA THR A 146 -24.20 8.71 5.75
C THR A 146 -24.78 8.03 4.51
N ARG A 147 -24.77 6.70 4.48
CA ARG A 147 -25.29 5.92 3.36
C ARG A 147 -26.80 6.13 3.14
N ILE A 148 -27.57 6.30 4.21
CA ILE A 148 -29.01 6.55 4.16
C ILE A 148 -29.31 8.00 3.81
N SER A 149 -28.58 8.94 4.43
CA SER A 149 -28.85 10.38 4.34
C SER A 149 -28.44 10.99 3.00
N SER A 150 -27.37 10.50 2.36
CA SER A 150 -26.89 11.06 1.09
C SER A 150 -26.20 10.03 0.21
N ARG A 151 -26.63 9.94 -1.05
CA ARG A 151 -25.92 9.18 -2.09
C ARG A 151 -24.70 9.92 -2.65
N LYS A 152 -24.54 11.20 -2.35
CA LYS A 152 -23.43 12.04 -2.85
C LYS A 152 -22.20 11.98 -1.95
N ILE A 153 -22.38 11.65 -0.67
CA ILE A 153 -21.28 11.59 0.30
C ILE A 153 -20.86 10.12 0.44
N PRO A 154 -19.57 9.79 0.22
CA PRO A 154 -19.08 8.44 0.46
C PRO A 154 -19.34 8.01 1.91
N PRO A 155 -19.92 6.82 2.17
CA PRO A 155 -20.21 6.33 3.52
C PRO A 155 -19.00 6.34 4.47
N PHE A 156 -17.79 6.19 3.91
CA PHE A 156 -16.54 6.31 4.65
C PHE A 156 -16.35 7.67 5.37
N MET A 157 -16.89 8.77 4.84
CA MET A 157 -16.79 10.07 5.52
C MET A 157 -17.53 10.05 6.87
N GLY A 158 -18.67 9.34 6.93
CA GLY A 158 -19.37 9.08 8.19
C GLY A 158 -18.56 8.24 9.16
N VAL A 159 -17.94 7.16 8.67
CA VAL A 159 -17.02 6.33 9.48
C VAL A 159 -15.93 7.20 10.10
N LEU A 160 -15.33 8.09 9.31
CA LEU A 160 -14.23 8.95 9.77
C LEU A 160 -14.71 9.93 10.85
N VAL A 161 -15.79 10.68 10.59
CA VAL A 161 -16.30 11.70 11.53
C VAL A 161 -16.77 11.06 12.83
N PHE A 162 -17.60 10.03 12.76
CA PHE A 162 -18.14 9.39 13.95
C PHE A 162 -17.11 8.52 14.67
N GLY A 163 -16.19 7.89 13.94
CA GLY A 163 -15.06 7.17 14.52
C GLY A 163 -14.14 8.10 15.30
N ILE A 164 -13.82 9.29 14.77
CA ILE A 164 -13.05 10.32 15.50
C ILE A 164 -13.84 10.79 16.72
N ALA A 165 -15.14 11.04 16.60
CA ALA A 165 -15.96 11.42 17.75
C ALA A 165 -15.94 10.34 18.85
N GLY A 166 -16.08 9.06 18.48
CA GLY A 166 -15.97 7.97 19.44
C GLY A 166 -14.60 7.86 20.06
N LEU A 167 -13.54 8.12 19.30
CA LEU A 167 -12.17 8.14 19.80
C LEU A 167 -12.01 9.23 20.85
N LEU A 168 -12.45 10.46 20.56
CA LEU A 168 -12.39 11.60 21.49
C LEU A 168 -13.23 11.39 22.76
N LEU A 169 -14.34 10.66 22.67
CA LEU A 169 -15.24 10.39 23.80
C LEU A 169 -14.74 9.29 24.74
N SER A 170 -13.96 8.34 24.23
CA SER A 170 -13.64 7.10 24.96
C SER A 170 -12.16 6.85 25.20
N TYR A 171 -11.28 7.53 24.47
CA TYR A 171 -9.84 7.32 24.55
C TYR A 171 -9.13 8.48 25.25
N HIS A 172 -8.31 8.16 26.25
CA HIS A 172 -7.48 9.12 26.95
C HIS A 172 -6.14 9.23 26.24
N PHE A 173 -5.93 10.33 25.55
CA PHE A 173 -4.69 10.57 24.83
C PHE A 173 -3.53 10.84 25.81
N PRO A 174 -2.36 10.22 25.59
CA PRO A 174 -1.17 10.61 26.31
C PRO A 174 -0.78 12.05 25.96
N GLN A 175 0.00 12.70 26.84
CA GLN A 175 0.48 14.05 26.62
C GLN A 175 1.37 14.09 25.38
N MET A 176 1.04 14.97 24.43
CA MET A 176 1.86 15.17 23.24
C MET A 176 3.19 15.79 23.64
N GLN A 177 4.29 15.15 23.26
CA GLN A 177 5.61 15.76 23.39
C GLN A 177 5.82 16.64 22.17
N HIS A 178 5.91 17.96 22.38
CA HIS A 178 6.22 18.87 21.27
C HIS A 178 7.68 18.75 20.91
N THR A 179 7.96 18.13 19.76
CA THR A 179 9.29 18.18 19.16
C THR A 179 9.42 19.42 18.28
N GLY A 180 10.58 20.08 18.33
CA GLY A 180 10.89 21.23 17.48
C GLY A 180 10.97 20.85 16.00
N ILE A 181 11.13 21.83 15.12
CA ILE A 181 11.27 21.58 13.69
C ILE A 181 12.54 20.75 13.44
N ILE A 182 12.39 19.60 12.79
CA ILE A 182 13.49 18.72 12.38
C ILE A 182 13.60 18.73 10.87
N VAL A 183 14.78 19.05 10.36
CA VAL A 183 15.08 19.04 8.92
C VAL A 183 15.60 17.65 8.52
N PRO A 184 14.99 16.98 7.53
CA PRO A 184 15.48 15.70 6.99
C PRO A 184 16.88 15.83 6.39
N LEU A 185 17.79 14.93 6.74
CA LEU A 185 19.18 14.95 6.27
C LEU A 185 19.50 13.72 5.41
N PRO A 186 20.24 13.87 4.29
CA PRO A 186 20.71 12.72 3.53
C PRO A 186 21.61 11.81 4.38
N VAL A 187 21.51 10.50 4.13
CA VAL A 187 22.32 9.47 4.77
C VAL A 187 23.36 8.96 3.77
N MET A 188 24.64 8.99 4.15
CA MET A 188 25.70 8.43 3.32
C MET A 188 25.55 6.90 3.23
N PRO A 189 25.39 6.29 2.05
CA PRO A 189 25.18 4.85 1.95
C PRO A 189 26.48 4.06 2.11
N ALA A 190 26.40 2.91 2.80
CA ALA A 190 27.48 1.94 2.92
C ALA A 190 27.14 0.68 2.10
N PHE A 191 27.69 0.58 0.88
CA PHE A 191 27.42 -0.54 -0.02
C PHE A 191 28.16 -1.80 0.42
N THR A 192 27.41 -2.85 0.79
CA THR A 192 27.93 -4.15 1.18
C THR A 192 27.21 -5.28 0.44
N MET A 193 27.88 -6.43 0.27
CA MET A 193 27.24 -7.63 -0.28
C MET A 193 26.08 -8.10 0.60
N LYS A 194 26.19 -7.91 1.92
CA LYS A 194 25.13 -8.23 2.87
C LYS A 194 23.87 -7.39 2.60
N ALA A 195 24.02 -6.07 2.41
CA ALA A 195 22.90 -5.19 2.08
C ALA A 195 22.26 -5.54 0.72
N LEU A 196 23.06 -5.93 -0.28
CA LEU A 196 22.53 -6.38 -1.56
C LEU A 196 21.66 -7.65 -1.41
N VAL A 197 22.21 -8.69 -0.79
CA VAL A 197 21.58 -10.02 -0.73
C VAL A 197 20.42 -10.06 0.25
N SER A 198 20.56 -9.44 1.42
CA SER A 198 19.61 -9.57 2.52
C SER A 198 18.59 -8.44 2.62
N ILE A 199 18.83 -7.30 1.95
CA ILE A 199 17.91 -6.15 1.93
C ILE A 199 17.41 -5.88 0.52
N ALA A 200 18.32 -5.55 -0.41
CA ALA A 200 17.94 -5.03 -1.72
C ALA A 200 17.10 -6.02 -2.54
N ILE A 201 17.56 -7.27 -2.64
CA ILE A 201 16.87 -8.33 -3.39
C ILE A 201 15.49 -8.64 -2.76
N PRO A 202 15.37 -9.00 -1.46
CA PRO A 202 14.07 -9.27 -0.85
C PRO A 202 13.08 -8.12 -0.98
N ILE A 203 13.52 -6.88 -0.69
CA ILE A 203 12.65 -5.70 -0.80
C ILE A 203 12.21 -5.48 -2.24
N SER A 204 13.09 -5.69 -3.23
CA SER A 204 12.73 -5.50 -4.63
C SER A 204 11.65 -6.48 -5.08
N ILE A 205 11.76 -7.74 -4.62
CA ILE A 205 10.76 -8.77 -4.87
C ILE A 205 9.44 -8.38 -4.24
N LEU A 206 9.44 -7.97 -2.96
CA LEU A 206 8.25 -7.55 -2.22
C LEU A 206 7.54 -6.35 -2.88
N ILE A 207 8.29 -5.34 -3.31
CA ILE A 207 7.72 -4.15 -3.96
C ILE A 207 7.12 -4.52 -5.31
N VAL A 208 7.83 -5.30 -6.13
CA VAL A 208 7.32 -5.71 -7.44
C VAL A 208 6.07 -6.57 -7.29
N SER A 209 6.06 -7.50 -6.34
CA SER A 209 4.97 -8.46 -6.13
C SER A 209 3.73 -7.87 -5.46
N ASN A 210 3.91 -7.09 -4.39
CA ASN A 210 2.82 -6.67 -3.53
C ASN A 210 2.31 -5.25 -3.87
N ASP A 211 3.17 -4.39 -4.42
CA ASP A 211 2.81 -3.01 -4.69
C ASP A 211 2.56 -2.80 -6.19
N ILE A 212 3.61 -2.95 -7.01
CA ILE A 212 3.57 -2.58 -8.42
C ILE A 212 2.65 -3.52 -9.21
N ALA A 213 2.77 -4.84 -9.03
CA ALA A 213 1.91 -5.81 -9.70
C ALA A 213 0.44 -5.54 -9.38
N VAL A 214 0.12 -5.35 -8.10
CA VAL A 214 -1.24 -5.10 -7.60
C VAL A 214 -1.78 -3.75 -8.09
N ALA A 215 -0.93 -2.73 -8.20
CA ALA A 215 -1.32 -1.42 -8.74
C ALA A 215 -1.67 -1.49 -10.22
N LEU A 216 -0.82 -2.15 -11.01
CA LEU A 216 -1.07 -2.32 -12.44
C LEU A 216 -2.31 -3.17 -12.70
N ALA A 217 -2.52 -4.20 -11.87
CA ALA A 217 -3.73 -4.99 -11.81
C ALA A 217 -4.99 -4.14 -11.55
N ALA A 218 -4.99 -3.37 -10.46
CA ALA A 218 -6.12 -2.53 -10.07
C ALA A 218 -6.46 -1.46 -11.14
N LEU A 219 -5.44 -0.84 -11.73
CA LEU A 219 -5.62 0.12 -12.82
C LEU A 219 -6.23 -0.54 -14.05
N LYS A 220 -5.73 -1.73 -14.45
CA LYS A 220 -6.29 -2.51 -15.56
C LYS A 220 -7.74 -2.92 -15.29
N ASN A 221 -8.07 -3.33 -14.07
CA ASN A 221 -9.44 -3.73 -13.70
C ASN A 221 -10.41 -2.57 -13.82
N ASN A 222 -9.96 -1.36 -13.48
CA ASN A 222 -10.70 -0.12 -13.66
C ASN A 222 -10.63 0.44 -15.09
N GLY A 223 -10.13 -0.34 -16.06
CA GLY A 223 -10.12 0.00 -17.48
C GLY A 223 -9.05 1.01 -17.90
N TYR A 224 -7.98 1.18 -17.12
CA TYR A 224 -6.82 1.98 -17.52
C TYR A 224 -5.73 1.09 -18.13
N HIS A 225 -4.90 1.67 -19.00
CA HIS A 225 -3.78 0.98 -19.66
C HIS A 225 -2.44 1.58 -19.20
N PRO A 226 -1.98 1.29 -17.97
CA PRO A 226 -0.75 1.85 -17.45
C PRO A 226 0.49 1.34 -18.21
N PRO A 227 1.49 2.19 -18.50
CA PRO A 227 2.71 1.78 -19.16
C PRO A 227 3.62 1.01 -18.19
N VAL A 228 3.43 -0.32 -18.11
CA VAL A 228 4.07 -1.23 -17.14
C VAL A 228 5.56 -0.96 -16.94
N ASN A 229 6.36 -0.97 -18.01
CA ASN A 229 7.81 -0.78 -17.90
C ASN A 229 8.17 0.59 -17.30
N LYS A 230 7.46 1.65 -17.71
CA LYS A 230 7.68 3.00 -17.15
C LYS A 230 7.26 3.06 -15.69
N THR A 231 6.19 2.37 -15.29
CA THR A 231 5.79 2.29 -13.87
C THR A 231 6.89 1.67 -13.00
N LEU A 232 7.53 0.59 -13.46
CA LEU A 232 8.67 -0.01 -12.76
C LEU A 232 9.87 0.94 -12.71
N ILE A 233 10.24 1.55 -13.84
CA ILE A 233 11.37 2.49 -13.90
C ILE A 233 11.16 3.67 -12.94
N PHE A 234 10.00 4.33 -12.98
CA PHE A 234 9.71 5.46 -12.11
C PHE A 234 9.67 5.04 -10.63
N SER A 235 9.00 3.93 -10.31
CA SER A 235 8.95 3.42 -8.92
C SER A 235 10.33 3.05 -8.40
N GLY A 236 11.18 2.44 -9.23
CA GLY A 236 12.54 2.08 -8.88
C GLY A 236 13.42 3.30 -8.64
N LEU A 237 13.41 4.27 -9.57
CA LEU A 237 14.22 5.49 -9.46
C LEU A 237 13.80 6.34 -8.26
N PHE A 238 12.50 6.52 -8.01
CA PHE A 238 12.03 7.25 -6.84
C PHE A 238 12.33 6.48 -5.55
N SER A 239 12.26 5.15 -5.53
CA SER A 239 12.69 4.34 -4.38
C SER A 239 14.20 4.44 -4.13
N SER A 240 15.02 4.55 -5.19
CA SER A 240 16.45 4.82 -5.02
C SER A 240 16.72 6.22 -4.46
N ALA A 241 15.98 7.23 -4.91
CA ALA A 241 16.04 8.57 -4.29
C ALA A 241 15.55 8.52 -2.83
N ALA A 242 14.50 7.74 -2.56
CA ALA A 242 14.11 7.13 -1.29
C ALA A 242 15.28 6.85 -0.35
N GLY A 243 16.13 5.94 -0.82
CA GLY A 243 17.24 5.39 -0.06
C GLY A 243 18.35 6.41 0.27
N LEU A 244 18.46 7.54 -0.45
CA LEU A 244 19.42 8.62 -0.09
C LEU A 244 19.10 9.27 1.27
N PHE A 245 17.88 9.08 1.76
CA PHE A 245 17.41 9.50 3.09
C PHE A 245 17.04 8.28 3.95
N SER A 246 17.65 7.12 3.67
CA SER A 246 17.33 5.83 4.30
C SER A 246 15.84 5.42 4.20
N GLY A 247 15.13 5.91 3.18
CA GLY A 247 13.75 5.55 2.91
C GLY A 247 13.63 4.22 2.16
N HIS A 248 12.99 3.23 2.79
CA HIS A 248 12.88 1.86 2.24
C HIS A 248 12.23 1.75 0.85
N ALA A 249 11.28 2.62 0.51
CA ALA A 249 10.63 2.62 -0.79
C ALA A 249 9.85 3.92 -1.04
N ALA A 250 9.78 4.30 -2.32
CA ALA A 250 8.83 5.29 -2.85
C ALA A 250 8.30 4.76 -4.19
N ASN A 251 7.13 4.13 -4.17
CA ASN A 251 6.58 3.37 -5.30
C ASN A 251 5.06 3.57 -5.47
N ILE A 252 4.50 3.10 -6.60
CA ILE A 252 3.05 3.02 -6.80
C ILE A 252 2.49 1.79 -6.07
N GLY A 253 1.49 2.01 -5.22
CA GLY A 253 0.85 0.99 -4.38
C GLY A 253 -0.49 0.50 -4.92
N GLY A 254 -0.74 -0.80 -4.72
CA GLY A 254 -1.93 -1.51 -5.20
C GLY A 254 -3.25 -0.94 -4.72
N MET A 255 -3.45 -0.96 -3.41
CA MET A 255 -4.69 -0.50 -2.79
C MET A 255 -4.92 1.00 -3.00
N MET A 256 -3.86 1.80 -2.97
CA MET A 256 -3.96 3.24 -3.23
C MET A 256 -4.43 3.53 -4.65
N SER A 257 -3.86 2.82 -5.64
CA SER A 257 -4.27 2.95 -7.04
C SER A 257 -5.71 2.47 -7.22
N ALA A 258 -6.09 1.33 -6.62
CA ALA A 258 -7.46 0.83 -6.64
C ALA A 258 -8.48 1.85 -6.11
N LEU A 259 -8.16 2.51 -5.00
CA LEU A 259 -9.00 3.57 -4.42
C LEU A 259 -9.10 4.82 -5.30
N CYS A 260 -8.01 5.21 -5.99
CA CYS A 260 -8.03 6.39 -6.86
C CYS A 260 -8.69 6.11 -8.21
N SER A 261 -8.59 4.87 -8.71
CA SER A 261 -9.11 4.47 -10.01
C SER A 261 -10.52 3.88 -9.96
N GLY A 262 -11.00 3.49 -8.78
CA GLY A 262 -12.29 2.85 -8.54
C GLY A 262 -13.50 3.76 -8.74
N GLU A 263 -14.69 3.16 -8.80
CA GLU A 263 -15.95 3.88 -8.97
C GLU A 263 -16.28 4.83 -7.81
N ASP A 264 -15.87 4.46 -6.60
CA ASP A 264 -16.02 5.27 -5.39
C ASP A 264 -15.23 6.59 -5.44
N ALA A 265 -14.27 6.73 -6.38
CA ALA A 265 -13.53 7.98 -6.61
C ALA A 265 -14.30 9.00 -7.47
N GLY A 266 -15.49 8.65 -7.95
CA GLY A 266 -16.37 9.52 -8.74
C GLY A 266 -16.34 9.25 -10.25
N PRO A 267 -16.87 10.19 -11.05
CA PRO A 267 -16.91 10.11 -12.51
C PRO A 267 -15.53 9.85 -13.11
N ARG A 268 -15.47 9.00 -14.14
CA ARG A 268 -14.21 8.46 -14.68
C ARG A 268 -13.23 9.55 -15.12
N ASP A 269 -13.73 10.61 -15.75
CA ASP A 269 -12.99 11.79 -16.20
C ASP A 269 -12.40 12.62 -15.05
N GLN A 270 -12.95 12.49 -13.84
CA GLN A 270 -12.54 13.24 -12.66
C GLN A 270 -11.65 12.44 -11.70
N ARG A 271 -11.52 11.12 -11.88
CA ARG A 271 -10.73 10.24 -10.98
C ARG A 271 -9.25 10.64 -10.87
N ILE A 272 -8.71 11.34 -11.86
CA ILE A 272 -7.36 11.90 -11.78
C ILE A 272 -7.18 12.85 -10.60
N TRP A 273 -8.23 13.59 -10.22
CA TRP A 273 -8.20 14.49 -9.06
C TRP A 273 -8.10 13.73 -7.75
N ALA A 274 -8.70 12.54 -7.64
CA ALA A 274 -8.54 11.69 -6.46
C ALA A 274 -7.06 11.30 -6.26
N ALA A 275 -6.37 10.94 -7.34
CA ALA A 275 -4.93 10.65 -7.32
C ALA A 275 -4.08 11.88 -7.01
N ILE A 276 -4.38 13.04 -7.60
CA ILE A 276 -3.66 14.30 -7.34
C ILE A 276 -3.81 14.71 -5.86
N VAL A 277 -5.02 14.68 -5.32
CA VAL A 277 -5.27 14.99 -3.90
C VAL A 277 -4.56 13.97 -3.02
N SER A 278 -4.61 12.67 -3.36
CA SER A 278 -3.90 11.62 -2.62
C SER A 278 -2.38 11.88 -2.58
N GLY A 279 -1.75 12.09 -3.74
CA GLY A 279 -0.32 12.36 -3.85
C GLY A 279 0.10 13.65 -3.15
N THR A 280 -0.71 14.70 -3.23
CA THR A 280 -0.47 15.97 -2.53
C THR A 280 -0.53 15.80 -1.02
N LEU A 281 -1.57 15.15 -0.50
CA LEU A 281 -1.71 14.92 0.94
C LEU A 281 -0.60 14.01 1.48
N VAL A 282 -0.21 12.98 0.73
CA VAL A 282 0.92 12.11 1.08
C VAL A 282 2.24 12.88 1.06
N ALA A 283 2.46 13.76 0.08
CA ALA A 283 3.64 14.60 0.05
C ALA A 283 3.69 15.55 1.25
N LEU A 284 2.58 16.25 1.54
CA LEU A 284 2.47 17.12 2.71
C LEU A 284 2.68 16.35 4.02
N PHE A 285 2.17 15.13 4.12
CA PHE A 285 2.39 14.27 5.27
C PHE A 285 3.88 13.99 5.50
N GLY A 286 4.63 13.68 4.43
CA GLY A 286 6.09 13.51 4.51
C GLY A 286 6.82 14.82 4.83
N LEU A 287 6.42 15.93 4.21
CA LEU A 287 7.02 17.25 4.44
C LEU A 287 6.90 17.70 5.91
N PHE A 288 5.76 17.40 6.53
CA PHE A 288 5.48 17.70 7.94
C PHE A 288 5.69 16.49 8.86
N ALA A 289 6.50 15.51 8.46
CA ALA A 289 6.73 14.29 9.25
C ALA A 289 7.20 14.60 10.69
N TRP A 290 8.00 15.65 10.89
CA TRP A 290 8.47 16.10 12.21
C TRP A 290 7.32 16.41 13.19
N LEU A 291 6.22 16.98 12.69
CA LEU A 291 5.02 17.28 13.48
C LEU A 291 4.08 16.07 13.58
N ILE A 292 3.97 15.33 12.48
CA ILE A 292 2.94 14.31 12.30
C ILE A 292 3.26 13.02 13.06
N ILE A 293 4.53 12.66 13.22
CA ILE A 293 4.92 11.46 13.99
C ILE A 293 4.34 11.53 15.40
N ASP A 294 4.40 12.70 16.06
CA ASP A 294 3.82 12.90 17.39
C ASP A 294 2.31 12.61 17.41
N ILE A 295 1.58 12.95 16.34
CA ILE A 295 0.15 12.67 16.23
C ILE A 295 -0.11 11.18 15.99
N ILE A 296 0.70 10.55 15.12
CA ILE A 296 0.52 9.14 14.74
C ILE A 296 0.78 8.21 15.93
N GLU A 297 1.79 8.49 16.75
CA GLU A 297 2.11 7.71 17.96
C GLU A 297 0.98 7.74 19.01
N LEU A 298 0.10 8.75 18.97
CA LEU A 298 -1.05 8.87 19.86
C LEU A 298 -2.26 8.03 19.40
N LEU A 299 -2.27 7.53 18.16
CA LEU A 299 -3.42 6.82 17.61
C LEU A 299 -3.42 5.34 18.01
N PRO A 300 -4.51 4.82 18.60
CA PRO A 300 -4.65 3.40 18.86
C PRO A 300 -4.62 2.58 17.56
N SER A 301 -3.90 1.46 17.57
CA SER A 301 -3.82 0.54 16.42
C SER A 301 -5.21 0.02 16.00
N SER A 302 -6.10 -0.24 16.97
CA SER A 302 -7.48 -0.66 16.71
C SER A 302 -8.30 0.44 16.01
N PHE A 303 -8.11 1.71 16.35
CA PHE A 303 -8.74 2.82 15.62
C PHE A 303 -8.25 2.87 14.16
N VAL A 304 -6.95 2.76 13.94
CA VAL A 304 -6.36 2.72 12.59
C VAL A 304 -6.90 1.54 11.78
N ALA A 305 -7.05 0.36 12.40
CA ALA A 305 -7.62 -0.82 11.76
C ALA A 305 -9.09 -0.64 11.36
N ILE A 306 -9.91 -0.01 12.22
CA ILE A 306 -11.31 0.32 11.90
C ILE A 306 -11.37 1.23 10.67
N ILE A 307 -10.68 2.36 10.70
CA ILE A 307 -10.70 3.34 9.59
C ILE A 307 -10.19 2.70 8.29
N THR A 308 -9.06 1.98 8.37
CA THR A 308 -8.46 1.31 7.22
C THR A 308 -9.40 0.28 6.60
N GLY A 309 -9.97 -0.62 7.42
CA GLY A 309 -10.87 -1.66 6.94
C GLY A 309 -12.10 -1.07 6.26
N PHE A 310 -12.77 -0.11 6.88
CA PHE A 310 -13.96 0.54 6.29
C PHE A 310 -13.65 1.26 4.98
N SER A 311 -12.45 1.85 4.84
CA SER A 311 -12.05 2.52 3.59
C SER A 311 -11.93 1.58 2.39
N LEU A 312 -11.79 0.27 2.64
CA LEU A 312 -11.54 -0.73 1.61
C LEU A 312 -12.76 -1.63 1.31
N VAL A 313 -13.87 -1.48 2.04
CA VAL A 313 -15.07 -2.33 1.88
C VAL A 313 -15.62 -2.28 0.46
N GLY A 314 -15.72 -1.09 -0.15
CA GLY A 314 -16.22 -0.94 -1.53
C GLY A 314 -15.31 -1.63 -2.55
N VAL A 315 -13.99 -1.46 -2.40
CA VAL A 315 -12.99 -2.10 -3.28
C VAL A 315 -13.01 -3.62 -3.11
N LEU A 316 -13.17 -4.13 -1.88
CA LEU A 316 -13.31 -5.57 -1.62
C LEU A 316 -14.53 -6.15 -2.33
N MET A 317 -15.69 -5.50 -2.19
CA MET A 317 -16.95 -5.93 -2.78
C MET A 317 -16.83 -6.05 -4.30
N ASN A 318 -16.31 -5.01 -4.95
CA ASN A 318 -16.12 -5.01 -6.40
C ASN A 318 -15.10 -6.07 -6.84
N SER A 319 -13.99 -6.22 -6.11
CA SER A 319 -12.96 -7.21 -6.45
C SER A 319 -13.50 -8.65 -6.33
N LEU A 320 -14.27 -8.96 -5.29
CA LEU A 320 -14.94 -10.26 -5.15
C LEU A 320 -15.95 -10.50 -6.27
N GLN A 321 -16.77 -9.50 -6.62
CA GLN A 321 -17.74 -9.61 -7.70
C GLN A 321 -17.05 -9.91 -9.04
N PHE A 322 -15.99 -9.19 -9.39
CA PHE A 322 -15.28 -9.41 -10.64
C PHE A 322 -14.48 -10.70 -10.64
N ALA A 323 -13.84 -11.06 -9.53
CA ALA A 323 -13.07 -12.31 -9.40
C ALA A 323 -13.90 -13.54 -9.78
N PHE A 324 -15.11 -13.63 -9.23
CA PHE A 324 -15.99 -14.80 -9.41
C PHE A 324 -17.05 -14.60 -10.51
N SER A 325 -16.91 -13.58 -11.36
CA SER A 325 -17.84 -13.33 -12.47
C SER A 325 -17.65 -14.29 -13.66
N ASP A 326 -16.43 -14.78 -13.89
CA ASP A 326 -16.12 -15.69 -15.00
C ASP A 326 -16.20 -17.15 -14.54
N ILE A 327 -17.26 -17.84 -14.95
CA ILE A 327 -17.51 -19.24 -14.60
C ILE A 327 -16.50 -20.22 -15.20
N ASN A 328 -15.65 -19.79 -16.14
CA ASN A 328 -14.66 -20.66 -16.77
C ASN A 328 -13.41 -20.86 -15.90
N PHE A 329 -13.23 -20.05 -14.85
CA PHE A 329 -12.02 -20.02 -14.02
C PHE A 329 -12.32 -20.30 -12.54
N LYS A 330 -13.30 -21.14 -12.23
CA LYS A 330 -13.86 -21.31 -10.87
C LYS A 330 -12.80 -21.69 -9.84
N PHE A 331 -12.10 -22.81 -10.05
CA PHE A 331 -11.18 -23.33 -9.05
C PHE A 331 -9.88 -22.54 -9.01
N SER A 332 -9.37 -22.13 -10.17
CA SER A 332 -8.13 -21.35 -10.24
C SER A 332 -8.26 -19.97 -9.59
N THR A 333 -9.42 -19.32 -9.76
CA THR A 333 -9.74 -18.06 -9.08
C THR A 333 -9.83 -18.26 -7.58
N LEU A 334 -10.50 -19.32 -7.12
CA LEU A 334 -10.61 -19.63 -5.69
C LEU A 334 -9.25 -19.89 -5.04
N PHE A 335 -8.38 -20.68 -5.68
CA PHE A 335 -7.03 -20.93 -5.16
C PHE A 335 -6.17 -19.67 -5.15
N THR A 336 -6.26 -18.83 -6.18
CA THR A 336 -5.61 -17.52 -6.22
C THR A 336 -6.05 -16.68 -5.01
N PHE A 337 -7.36 -16.60 -4.76
CA PHE A 337 -7.92 -15.87 -3.63
C PHE A 337 -7.44 -16.39 -2.27
N ILE A 338 -7.52 -17.70 -2.04
CA ILE A 338 -7.12 -18.32 -0.76
C ILE A 338 -5.63 -18.08 -0.48
N ILE A 339 -4.77 -18.27 -1.48
CA ILE A 339 -3.32 -18.05 -1.32
C ILE A 339 -3.05 -16.57 -1.07
N ALA A 340 -3.71 -15.66 -1.78
CA ALA A 340 -3.57 -14.22 -1.54
C ALA A 340 -3.92 -13.85 -0.09
N ILE A 341 -4.99 -14.44 0.47
CA ILE A 341 -5.40 -14.19 1.86
C ILE A 341 -4.38 -14.73 2.86
N SER A 342 -3.75 -15.88 2.59
CA SER A 342 -2.88 -16.58 3.54
C SER A 342 -1.72 -15.73 4.07
N ASN A 343 -1.31 -14.69 3.34
CA ASN A 343 -0.21 -13.78 3.69
C ASN A 343 1.11 -14.51 4.04
N ILE A 344 1.29 -15.73 3.50
CA ILE A 344 2.50 -16.52 3.72
C ILE A 344 3.67 -16.00 2.88
N THR A 345 4.87 -16.28 3.35
CA THR A 345 6.11 -16.16 2.57
C THR A 345 6.69 -17.55 2.38
N LEU A 346 6.91 -17.96 1.13
CA LEU A 346 7.47 -19.26 0.76
C LEU A 346 8.69 -19.03 -0.13
N LEU A 347 9.84 -19.61 0.22
CA LEU A 347 11.12 -19.44 -0.48
C LEU A 347 11.55 -17.97 -0.62
N GLY A 348 11.21 -17.12 0.36
CA GLY A 348 11.51 -15.68 0.32
C GLY A 348 10.59 -14.87 -0.61
N ILE A 349 9.56 -15.48 -1.19
CA ILE A 349 8.58 -14.83 -2.07
C ILE A 349 7.22 -14.76 -1.35
N SER A 350 6.60 -13.57 -1.38
CA SER A 350 5.30 -13.32 -0.76
C SER A 350 4.13 -13.97 -1.52
N SER A 351 2.99 -14.10 -0.82
CA SER A 351 1.80 -14.76 -1.34
C SER A 351 1.27 -14.23 -2.69
N PRO A 352 1.39 -12.95 -3.10
CA PRO A 352 0.85 -12.50 -4.39
C PRO A 352 1.43 -13.18 -5.63
N ILE A 353 2.74 -13.43 -5.66
CA ILE A 353 3.35 -14.17 -6.78
C ILE A 353 2.85 -15.60 -6.79
N TRP A 354 2.85 -16.26 -5.63
CA TRP A 354 2.39 -17.64 -5.51
C TRP A 354 0.91 -17.80 -5.85
N ALA A 355 0.07 -16.84 -5.45
CA ALA A 355 -1.35 -16.80 -5.77
C ALA A 355 -1.56 -16.81 -7.29
N LEU A 356 -0.91 -15.91 -8.01
CA LEU A 356 -1.03 -15.83 -9.48
C LEU A 356 -0.38 -17.04 -10.16
N ALA A 357 0.77 -17.52 -9.68
CA ALA A 357 1.45 -18.68 -10.23
C ALA A 357 0.61 -19.95 -10.10
N VAL A 358 0.05 -20.21 -8.91
CA VAL A 358 -0.84 -21.35 -8.67
C VAL A 358 -2.14 -21.19 -9.44
N GLY A 359 -2.71 -19.99 -9.52
CA GLY A 359 -3.88 -19.72 -10.36
C GLY A 359 -3.65 -20.09 -11.82
N VAL A 360 -2.54 -19.64 -12.41
CA VAL A 360 -2.19 -19.99 -13.80
C VAL A 360 -1.90 -21.48 -13.97
N ALA A 361 -1.21 -22.10 -13.01
CA ALA A 361 -0.88 -23.53 -13.06
C ALA A 361 -2.15 -24.40 -12.98
N THR A 362 -3.04 -24.11 -12.04
CA THR A 362 -4.31 -24.82 -11.85
C THR A 362 -5.25 -24.61 -13.03
N ALA A 363 -5.26 -23.42 -13.64
CA ALA A 363 -6.06 -23.17 -14.83
C ALA A 363 -5.64 -24.05 -16.01
N LYS A 364 -4.32 -24.18 -16.21
CA LYS A 364 -3.78 -25.09 -17.24
C LYS A 364 -4.08 -26.54 -16.92
N LEU A 365 -3.93 -26.95 -15.66
CA LEU A 365 -4.15 -28.32 -15.21
C LEU A 365 -5.62 -28.76 -15.37
N PHE A 366 -6.56 -27.88 -15.02
CA PHE A 366 -8.00 -28.16 -15.12
C PHE A 366 -8.59 -27.85 -16.49
N GLY A 367 -7.79 -27.37 -17.44
CA GLY A 367 -8.27 -26.96 -18.76
C GLY A 367 -9.20 -25.74 -18.71
N GLU A 368 -9.18 -24.98 -17.62
CA GLU A 368 -9.91 -23.72 -17.47
C GLU A 368 -9.30 -22.69 -18.44
N LYS A 369 -10.07 -22.31 -19.45
CA LYS A 369 -9.66 -21.37 -20.49
C LYS A 369 -10.73 -20.31 -20.66
N LYS A 370 -10.30 -19.11 -21.02
CA LYS A 370 -11.19 -18.02 -21.39
C LYS A 370 -12.04 -18.50 -22.56
N SER A 371 -13.38 -18.41 -22.46
CA SER A 371 -14.24 -18.67 -23.61
C SER A 371 -13.78 -17.82 -24.81
N PRO A 372 -13.69 -18.38 -26.02
CA PRO A 372 -13.46 -17.57 -27.20
C PRO A 372 -14.59 -16.54 -27.27
N ALA A 373 -14.20 -15.26 -27.31
CA ALA A 373 -15.12 -14.12 -27.33
C ALA A 373 -15.83 -14.00 -28.67
#